data_AF-A0A965RHY1-F1
#
_entry.id   AF-A0A965RHY1-F1
#
_cell.length_a   1.000
_cell.length_b   1.000
_cell.length_c   1.000
_cell.angle_alpha   90.00
_cell.angle_beta   90.00
_cell.angle_gamma   90.00
#
_symmetry.space_group_name_H-M   'P 1'
#
loop_
_entity.id
_entity.type
_entity.pdbx_description
1 polymer ?
#
loop_
_entity_poly.entity_id
_entity_poly.type
_entity_poly.pdbx_seq_one_letter_code
_entity_poly.pdbx_strand_id
1 'polypeptide(L)'
;MYPKKLKEKKAIFVTGLPRAMTTLLCNILANNPKIGGGETSPLLEYVYGARYNFSNTPEVKSALSEMEMTDSFMAFCKGGMNSYAEQITTKEIYLDKSRGWIHYAPFLWKLRPDAKNYCMR
;
A
#
# COMPACT_ATOMS: atom_id res chain seq x y z
N MET A 1 3.78 21.75 13.44
CA MET A 1 4.14 20.31 13.39
C MET A 1 5.16 20.17 12.26
N TYR A 2 6.44 19.96 12.56
CA TYR A 2 7.50 19.89 11.53
C TYR A 2 7.24 18.71 10.59
N PRO A 3 7.51 18.84 9.26
CA PRO A 3 7.43 17.70 8.36
C PRO A 3 8.54 16.73 8.76
N LYS A 4 8.14 15.63 9.40
CA LYS A 4 9.02 14.49 9.62
C LYS A 4 9.42 14.00 8.22
N LYS A 5 10.73 13.90 7.93
CA LYS A 5 11.19 13.24 6.70
C LYS A 5 10.58 11.84 6.69
N LEU A 6 9.59 11.61 5.80
CA LEU A 6 8.95 10.31 5.63
C LEU A 6 10.04 9.32 5.23
N LYS A 7 10.29 8.32 6.06
CA LYS A 7 11.25 7.28 5.77
C LYS A 7 10.49 6.17 5.05
N GLU A 8 10.85 5.92 3.79
CA GLU A 8 10.25 4.84 3.03
C GLU A 8 10.50 3.50 3.74
N LYS A 9 9.43 2.95 4.34
CA LYS A 9 9.47 1.66 5.04
C LYS A 9 9.28 0.53 4.04
N LYS A 10 10.07 -0.54 4.19
CA LYS A 10 9.83 -1.79 3.46
C LYS A 10 8.45 -2.33 3.83
N ALA A 11 7.69 -2.78 2.84
CA ALA A 11 6.35 -3.30 3.02
C ALA A 11 6.24 -4.72 2.48
N ILE A 12 5.62 -5.59 3.28
CA ILE A 12 5.21 -6.93 2.89
C ILE A 12 3.69 -6.90 2.79
N PHE A 13 3.17 -7.40 1.67
CA PHE A 13 1.74 -7.50 1.42
C PHE A 13 1.33 -8.97 1.52
N VAL A 14 0.28 -9.25 2.27
CA VAL A 14 -0.32 -10.58 2.38
C VAL A 14 -1.70 -10.55 1.75
N THR A 15 -1.91 -11.46 0.80
CA THR A 15 -3.15 -11.65 0.05
C THR A 15 -3.68 -13.06 0.24
N GLY A 16 -4.98 -13.22 0.07
CA GLY A 16 -5.65 -14.51 0.15
C GLY A 16 -7.13 -14.35 0.44
N LEU A 17 -7.91 -15.38 0.12
CA LEU A 17 -9.33 -15.41 0.42
C LEU A 17 -9.58 -15.48 1.93
N PRO A 18 -10.77 -15.06 2.40
CA PRO A 18 -11.18 -15.37 3.76
C PRO A 18 -11.01 -16.86 4.04
N ARG A 19 -10.48 -17.20 5.22
CA ARG A 19 -10.21 -18.57 5.67
C ARG A 19 -9.02 -19.28 5.01
N ALA A 20 -8.22 -18.63 4.15
CA ALA A 20 -6.96 -19.18 3.62
C ALA A 20 -5.77 -19.05 4.60
N MET A 21 -6.02 -19.06 5.92
CA MET A 21 -4.99 -18.92 6.97
C MET A 21 -4.09 -17.67 6.88
N THR A 22 -4.52 -16.62 6.17
CA THR A 22 -3.75 -15.36 6.04
C THR A 22 -3.47 -14.70 7.39
N THR A 23 -4.43 -14.72 8.32
CA THR A 23 -4.22 -14.22 9.69
C THR A 23 -3.16 -15.02 10.46
N LEU A 24 -3.11 -16.34 10.29
CA LEU A 24 -2.07 -17.18 10.92
C LEU A 24 -0.68 -16.83 10.36
N LEU A 25 -0.56 -16.69 9.04
CA LEU A 25 0.68 -16.25 8.41
C LEU A 25 1.13 -14.89 8.94
N CYS A 26 0.21 -13.92 9.04
CA CYS A 26 0.53 -12.60 9.59
C CYS A 26 1.03 -12.68 11.03
N ASN A 27 0.42 -13.52 11.87
CA ASN A 27 0.88 -13.73 13.25
C ASN A 27 2.27 -14.37 13.29
N ILE A 28 2.56 -15.35 12.43
CA ILE A 28 3.90 -15.95 12.32
C ILE A 28 4.93 -14.89 11.91
N LEU A 29 4.65 -14.08 10.89
CA LEU A 29 5.55 -13.00 10.45
C LEU A 29 5.74 -11.94 11.53
N ALA A 30 4.68 -11.60 12.27
CA ALA A 30 4.71 -10.60 13.34
C ALA A 30 5.55 -11.01 14.57
N ASN A 31 5.89 -12.31 14.72
CA ASN A 31 6.85 -12.77 15.73
C ASN A 31 8.25 -12.19 15.50
N ASN A 32 8.60 -11.80 14.27
CA ASN A 32 9.86 -11.12 14.00
C ASN A 32 9.82 -9.70 14.62
N PRO A 33 10.79 -9.30 15.45
CA PRO A 33 10.81 -7.98 16.08
C PRO A 33 10.86 -6.83 15.06
N LYS A 34 11.30 -7.09 13.82
CA LYS A 34 11.37 -6.11 12.74
C LYS A 34 10.06 -5.91 11.98
N ILE A 35 9.08 -6.81 12.10
CA ILE A 35 7.84 -6.80 11.31
C ILE A 35 6.64 -6.41 12.17
N GLY A 36 5.88 -5.40 11.75
CA GLY A 36 4.69 -4.93 12.47
C GLY A 36 3.51 -4.65 11.55
N GLY A 37 2.30 -4.62 12.11
CA GLY A 37 1.04 -4.64 11.35
C GLY A 37 0.45 -6.05 11.31
N GLY A 38 -0.13 -6.44 10.18
CA GLY A 38 -0.72 -7.77 9.96
C GLY A 38 -2.24 -7.86 10.17
N GLU A 39 -2.85 -6.80 10.71
CA GLU A 39 -4.30 -6.64 10.70
C GLU A 39 -4.82 -6.37 9.29
N THR A 40 -6.11 -6.65 9.05
CA THR A 40 -6.73 -6.33 7.76
C THR A 40 -6.73 -4.81 7.58
N SER A 41 -6.06 -4.30 6.56
CA SER A 41 -5.95 -2.87 6.33
C SER A 41 -6.93 -2.38 5.24
N PRO A 42 -7.46 -1.15 5.37
CA PRO A 42 -8.14 -0.45 4.28
C PRO A 42 -7.19 0.24 3.29
N LEU A 43 -5.87 0.06 3.42
CA LEU A 43 -4.89 0.81 2.62
C LEU A 43 -5.09 0.65 1.11
N LEU A 44 -5.42 -0.57 0.67
CA LEU A 44 -5.73 -0.84 -0.72
C LEU A 44 -6.91 0.00 -1.21
N GLU A 45 -7.98 0.09 -0.41
CA GLU A 45 -9.20 0.79 -0.79
C GLU A 45 -8.95 2.30 -0.92
N TYR A 46 -8.07 2.87 -0.09
CA TYR A 46 -7.67 4.27 -0.22
C TYR A 46 -6.90 4.53 -1.51
N VAL A 47 -5.90 3.69 -1.81
CA VAL A 47 -5.07 3.82 -3.01
C VAL A 47 -5.89 3.57 -4.28
N TYR A 48 -6.77 2.57 -4.24
CA TYR A 48 -7.63 2.22 -5.38
C TYR A 48 -8.75 3.24 -5.61
N GLY A 49 -9.39 3.72 -4.53
CA GLY A 49 -10.36 4.81 -4.60
C GLY A 49 -9.73 6.09 -5.19
N ALA A 50 -8.50 6.41 -4.80
CA ALA A 50 -7.77 7.52 -5.40
C ALA A 50 -7.51 7.31 -6.91
N ARG A 51 -7.18 6.08 -7.33
CA ARG A 51 -7.01 5.74 -8.76
C ARG A 51 -8.30 5.91 -9.56
N TYR A 52 -9.44 5.54 -8.98
CA TYR A 52 -10.74 5.75 -9.60
C TYR A 52 -10.99 7.26 -9.83
N ASN A 53 -10.72 8.09 -8.83
CA ASN A 53 -10.86 9.54 -8.97
C ASN A 53 -9.89 10.10 -10.01
N PHE A 54 -8.62 9.68 -9.99
CA PHE A 54 -7.64 10.08 -11.00
C PHE A 54 -8.13 9.86 -12.44
N SER A 55 -8.85 8.75 -12.69
CA SER A 55 -9.34 8.42 -14.03
C SER A 55 -10.61 9.19 -14.43
N ASN A 56 -11.39 9.68 -13.46
CA ASN A 56 -12.75 10.18 -13.71
C ASN A 56 -12.93 11.67 -13.50
N THR A 57 -12.12 12.28 -12.64
CA THR A 57 -12.21 13.69 -12.24
C THR A 57 -11.92 14.62 -13.43
N PRO A 58 -12.81 15.60 -13.74
CA PRO A 58 -12.63 16.54 -14.85
C PRO A 58 -11.31 17.32 -14.80
N GLU A 59 -10.86 17.69 -13.61
CA GLU A 59 -9.63 18.46 -13.36
C GLU A 59 -8.39 17.73 -13.85
N VAL A 60 -8.36 16.40 -13.71
CA VAL A 60 -7.28 15.56 -14.25
C VAL A 60 -7.37 15.49 -15.77
N LYS A 61 -8.59 15.38 -16.32
CA LYS A 61 -8.83 15.30 -17.77
C LYS A 61 -8.54 16.62 -18.50
N SER A 62 -8.70 17.75 -17.83
CA SER A 62 -8.43 19.09 -18.36
C SER A 62 -6.99 19.56 -18.14
N ALA A 63 -6.14 18.74 -17.50
CA ALA A 63 -4.76 19.12 -17.23
C ALA A 63 -3.95 19.26 -18.54
N LEU A 64 -3.02 20.22 -18.55
CA LEU A 64 -2.16 20.51 -19.70
C LEU A 64 -1.17 19.37 -20.00
N SER A 65 -0.80 18.59 -18.97
CA SER A 65 0.14 17.47 -19.08
C SER A 65 -0.39 16.25 -18.35
N GLU A 66 -0.65 15.19 -19.11
CA GLU A 66 -1.03 13.88 -18.56
C GLU A 66 0.10 13.26 -17.73
N MET A 67 1.35 13.50 -18.14
CA MET A 67 2.54 12.98 -17.46
C MET A 67 2.68 13.59 -16.06
N GLU A 68 2.56 14.91 -15.93
CA GLU A 68 2.66 15.59 -14.63
C GLU A 68 1.57 15.15 -13.66
N MET A 69 0.34 14.95 -14.16
CA MET A 69 -0.77 14.44 -13.35
C MET A 69 -0.51 13.00 -12.91
N THR A 70 -0.03 12.15 -13.81
CA THR A 70 0.31 10.76 -13.51
C THR A 70 1.42 10.69 -12.45
N ASP A 71 2.50 11.45 -12.60
CA ASP A 71 3.61 11.47 -11.65
C ASP A 71 3.18 12.01 -10.28
N SER A 72 2.37 13.08 -10.26
CA SER A 72 1.81 13.65 -9.04
C SER A 72 0.89 12.65 -8.32
N PHE A 73 0.06 11.91 -9.07
CA PHE A 73 -0.79 10.87 -8.53
C PHE A 73 0.01 9.70 -7.96
N MET A 74 1.05 9.24 -8.68
CA MET A 74 1.94 8.18 -8.19
C MET A 74 2.66 8.62 -6.90
N ALA A 75 3.12 9.88 -6.84
CA ALA A 75 3.73 10.45 -5.64
C ALA A 75 2.73 10.54 -4.47
N PHE A 76 1.47 10.94 -4.74
CA PHE A 76 0.40 10.97 -3.75
C PHE A 76 0.14 9.58 -3.15
N CYS A 77 -0.03 8.55 -4.00
CA CYS A 77 -0.23 7.18 -3.54
C CYS A 77 0.97 6.68 -2.74
N LYS A 78 2.20 6.90 -3.22
CA LYS A 78 3.42 6.48 -2.53
C LYS A 78 3.58 7.16 -1.16
N GLY A 79 3.36 8.47 -1.10
CA GLY A 79 3.40 9.27 0.13
C GLY A 79 2.32 8.87 1.14
N GLY A 80 1.10 8.64 0.66
CA GLY A 80 -0.03 8.14 1.47
C GLY A 80 0.25 6.76 2.07
N MET A 81 0.75 5.82 1.26
CA MET A 81 1.12 4.48 1.75
C MET A 81 2.22 4.51 2.80
N ASN A 82 3.28 5.30 2.57
CA ASN A 82 4.39 5.43 3.52
C ASN A 82 3.92 6.06 4.83
N SER A 83 3.12 7.13 4.76
CA SER A 83 2.59 7.81 5.94
C SER A 83 1.65 6.90 6.74
N TYR A 84 0.80 6.14 6.04
CA TYR A 84 -0.07 5.15 6.67
C TYR A 84 0.74 4.08 7.41
N ALA A 85 1.74 3.48 6.75
CA ALA A 85 2.61 2.47 7.34
C ALA A 85 3.36 2.98 8.59
N GLU A 86 3.82 4.23 8.58
CA GLU A 86 4.49 4.85 9.73
C GLU A 86 3.57 5.02 10.95
N GLN A 87 2.28 5.29 10.74
CA GLN A 87 1.30 5.42 11.83
C GLN A 87 0.88 4.08 12.42
N ILE A 88 0.80 3.03 11.59
CA ILE A 88 0.38 1.69 12.05
C ILE A 88 1.49 1.00 12.87
N THR A 89 2.76 1.19 12.51
CA THR A 89 3.84 0.52 13.24
C THR A 89 5.12 1.33 13.31
N THR A 90 5.78 1.27 14.46
CA THR A 90 7.13 1.80 14.65
C THR A 90 8.22 0.87 14.11
N LYS A 91 7.91 -0.41 13.87
CA LYS A 91 8.86 -1.43 13.39
C LYS A 91 9.39 -1.13 11.97
N GLU A 92 10.50 -1.77 11.61
CA GLU A 92 11.23 -1.50 10.36
C GLU A 92 10.41 -1.87 9.10
N ILE A 93 9.70 -2.99 9.16
CA ILE A 93 8.95 -3.56 8.05
C ILE A 93 7.46 -3.49 8.38
N TYR A 94 6.70 -2.88 7.50
CA TYR A 94 5.25 -2.85 7.57
C TYR A 94 4.66 -4.10 6.91
N LEU A 95 3.75 -4.77 7.61
CA LEU A 95 3.00 -5.91 7.12
C LEU A 95 1.56 -5.47 6.85
N ASP A 96 1.22 -5.37 5.57
CA ASP A 96 -0.12 -5.07 5.10
C ASP A 96 -0.86 -6.37 4.78
N LYS A 97 -2.14 -6.46 5.14
CA LYS A 97 -2.99 -7.59 4.79
C LYS A 97 -4.27 -7.09 4.14
N SER A 98 -4.46 -7.44 2.87
CA SER A 98 -5.72 -7.26 2.17
C SER A 98 -5.91 -8.34 1.12
N ARG A 99 -7.14 -8.84 0.99
CA ARG A 99 -7.51 -9.81 -0.05
C ARG A 99 -7.27 -9.28 -1.47
N GLY A 100 -7.35 -7.96 -1.64
CA GLY A 100 -7.41 -7.34 -2.97
C GLY A 100 -6.06 -7.00 -3.60
N TRP A 101 -4.96 -7.00 -2.85
CA TRP A 101 -3.66 -6.59 -3.42
C TRP A 101 -3.21 -7.46 -4.59
N ILE A 102 -3.64 -8.71 -4.65
CA ILE A 102 -3.31 -9.61 -5.77
C ILE A 102 -3.99 -9.16 -7.07
N HIS A 103 -5.21 -8.64 -7.00
CA HIS A 103 -5.94 -8.12 -8.16
C HIS A 103 -5.27 -6.86 -8.74
N TYR A 104 -4.53 -6.13 -7.91
CA TYR A 104 -3.87 -4.88 -8.28
C TYR A 104 -2.34 -4.97 -8.21
N ALA A 105 -1.77 -6.18 -8.21
CA ALA A 105 -0.33 -6.39 -8.07
C ALA A 105 0.51 -5.63 -9.11
N PRO A 106 0.12 -5.53 -10.41
CA PRO A 106 0.86 -4.73 -11.38
C PRO A 106 0.94 -3.25 -11.01
N PHE A 107 -0.15 -2.69 -10.44
CA PHE A 107 -0.17 -1.30 -10.01
C PHE A 107 0.66 -1.10 -8.73
N LEU A 108 0.55 -2.03 -7.78
CA LEU A 108 1.37 -2.05 -6.58
C LEU A 108 2.86 -2.05 -6.93
N TRP A 109 3.30 -2.90 -7.85
CA TRP A 109 4.72 -2.97 -8.23
C TRP A 109 5.22 -1.76 -9.01
N LYS A 110 4.33 -1.03 -9.71
CA LYS A 110 4.68 0.28 -10.28
C LYS A 110 4.92 1.33 -9.20
N LEU A 111 4.09 1.35 -8.15
CA LEU A 111 4.22 2.27 -7.02
C LEU A 111 5.40 1.93 -6.10
N ARG A 112 5.59 0.63 -5.87
CA ARG A 112 6.51 0.03 -4.90
C ARG A 112 7.20 -1.17 -5.54
N PRO A 113 8.29 -0.95 -6.31
CA PRO A 113 9.05 -2.03 -6.93
C PRO A 113 9.66 -3.01 -5.92
N ASP A 114 9.85 -2.57 -4.67
CA ASP A 114 10.37 -3.36 -3.56
C ASP A 114 9.30 -4.26 -2.89
N ALA A 115 8.03 -4.11 -3.26
CA ALA A 115 6.91 -4.78 -2.60
C ALA A 115 6.95 -6.30 -2.80
N LYS A 116 7.00 -7.03 -1.68
CA LYS A 116 6.82 -8.49 -1.66
C LYS A 116 5.36 -8.82 -1.37
N ASN A 117 4.71 -9.55 -2.27
CA ASN A 117 3.33 -10.00 -2.09
C ASN A 117 3.28 -11.52 -1.90
N TYR A 118 2.80 -11.98 -0.75
CA TYR A 118 2.58 -13.38 -0.45
C TYR A 118 1.09 -13.70 -0.60
N CYS A 119 0.76 -14.57 -1.55
CA CYS A 119 -0.61 -15.03 -1.80
C CYS A 119 -0.83 -16.41 -1.18
N MET A 120 -1.82 -16.51 -0.30
CA MET A 120 -2.30 -17.78 0.25
C MET A 120 -3.48 -18.30 -0.59
N ARG A 121 -3.39 -19.56 -1.02
CA ARG A 121 -4.45 -20.27 -1.75
C ARG A 121 -5.46 -20.89 -0.79
#